data_AF-A0A3A4BGL4-F1
#
_entry.id   AF-A0A3A4BGL4-F1
#
_cell.length_a   1.000
_cell.length_b   1.000
_cell.length_c   1.000
_cell.angle_alpha   90.00
_cell.angle_beta   90.00
_cell.angle_gamma   90.00
#
_symmetry.space_group_name_H-M   'P 1'
#
loop_
_entity.id
_entity.type
_entity.pdbx_description
1 polymer ?
#
loop_
_entity_poly.entity_id
_entity_poly.type
_entity_poly.pdbx_seq_one_letter_code
_entity_poly.pdbx_strand_id
1 'polypeptide(L)'
;MRTVVVSGEPGTHVKLPLPTSTLGARNRRSIKPGTLRDGALAQRLLARILDREPALRGRVLLPDESTYGHAGDEYLGWMVRRYPEVPADAEVVTVAALAAPAPYGGTVLTDLAVRHRGGDVAALLDEYLRLLLDWNVTLFARYGVALEAHQQNLAIVLSRGEPLRLLVRDNDGLLADPGRLRAAGLDAPAFGDARMCTQDPHALADVFVTITLHLAAAAVVFAAGLGPAVLRDRLAEALDAHGGEPAARLLRARTLDAARLVGKSMVTAGTLVPKERTGARDVNKFYGITGPNYLRRSS
;
A
#
# COMPACT_ATOMS: atom_id res chain seq x y z
N MET A 1 11.31 -4.12 12.96
CA MET A 1 11.94 -5.06 13.91
C MET A 1 12.38 -6.36 13.24
N ARG A 2 11.51 -7.10 12.54
CA ARG A 2 11.88 -8.39 11.92
C ARG A 2 12.58 -8.31 10.55
N THR A 3 12.74 -7.11 10.02
CA THR A 3 13.47 -6.84 8.78
C THR A 3 14.71 -6.04 9.16
N VAL A 4 15.89 -6.54 8.80
CA VAL A 4 17.18 -5.93 9.07
C VAL A 4 17.81 -5.45 7.76
N VAL A 5 18.64 -4.41 7.84
CA VAL A 5 19.40 -3.89 6.70
C VAL A 5 20.81 -4.47 6.76
N VAL A 6 21.35 -4.91 5.63
CA VAL A 6 22.72 -5.42 5.54
C VAL A 6 23.69 -4.25 5.63
N SER A 7 24.62 -4.30 6.59
CA SER A 7 25.65 -3.28 6.73
C SER A 7 26.56 -3.28 5.49
N GLY A 8 26.83 -2.10 4.92
CA GLY A 8 27.57 -1.96 3.66
C GLY A 8 26.72 -2.13 2.40
N GLU A 9 25.49 -2.65 2.50
CA GLU A 9 24.54 -2.78 1.39
C GLU A 9 23.14 -2.27 1.81
N PRO A 10 22.93 -0.95 1.93
CA PRO A 10 21.67 -0.40 2.47
C PRO A 10 20.42 -0.70 1.63
N GLY A 11 20.60 -1.08 0.36
CA GLY A 11 19.54 -1.56 -0.53
C GLY A 11 19.15 -3.04 -0.31
N THR A 12 19.93 -3.80 0.46
CA THR A 12 19.71 -5.22 0.74
C THR A 12 19.15 -5.40 2.14
N HIS A 13 17.93 -5.94 2.22
CA HIS A 13 17.18 -6.12 3.46
C HIS A 13 16.90 -7.61 3.67
N VAL A 14 16.96 -8.09 4.91
CA VAL A 14 16.66 -9.48 5.26
C VAL A 14 15.46 -9.51 6.20
N LYS A 15 14.38 -10.15 5.78
CA LYS A 15 13.16 -10.39 6.57
C LYS A 15 13.25 -11.77 7.22
N LEU A 16 13.18 -11.79 8.55
CA LEU A 16 13.27 -12.98 9.39
C LEU A 16 12.00 -13.13 10.23
N PRO A 17 11.64 -14.33 10.67
CA PRO A 17 10.63 -14.52 11.69
C PRO A 17 11.15 -14.05 13.04
N LEU A 18 10.26 -13.52 13.87
CA LEU A 18 10.56 -13.09 15.23
C LEU A 18 9.44 -13.63 16.15
N PRO A 19 9.76 -14.37 17.23
CA PRO A 19 8.76 -14.96 18.14
C PRO A 19 8.16 -13.90 19.08
N THR A 20 7.51 -12.90 18.48
CA THR A 20 6.79 -11.84 19.17
C THR A 20 5.44 -11.60 18.48
N SER A 21 4.51 -11.01 19.20
CA SER A 21 3.23 -10.52 18.66
C SER A 21 3.17 -9.02 18.84
N THR A 22 2.76 -8.28 17.80
CA THR A 22 2.55 -6.82 17.90
C THR A 22 1.22 -6.45 17.27
N LEU A 23 0.53 -5.42 17.79
CA LEU A 23 -0.84 -5.07 17.37
C LEU A 23 -1.87 -6.19 17.65
N GLY A 24 -1.72 -6.88 18.79
CA GLY A 24 -2.61 -7.94 19.28
C GLY A 24 -1.94 -9.32 19.34
N ALA A 25 -2.37 -10.15 20.29
CA ALA A 25 -1.75 -11.46 20.56
C ALA A 25 -1.73 -12.41 19.34
N ARG A 26 -2.73 -12.27 18.45
CA ARG A 26 -2.89 -13.08 17.24
C ARG A 26 -2.03 -12.62 16.06
N ASN A 27 -1.43 -11.43 16.13
CA ASN A 27 -0.61 -10.89 15.05
C ASN A 27 0.88 -11.23 15.31
N ARG A 28 1.18 -12.52 15.18
CA ARG A 28 2.52 -13.10 15.37
C ARG A 28 3.45 -12.65 14.24
N ARG A 29 4.70 -12.38 14.59
CA ARG A 29 5.75 -11.96 13.66
C ARG A 29 6.53 -13.13 13.05
N SER A 30 5.86 -14.28 12.88
CA SER A 30 6.33 -15.43 12.11
C SER A 30 6.12 -15.25 10.59
N ILE A 31 6.67 -16.15 9.78
CA ILE A 31 6.49 -16.19 8.32
C ILE A 31 5.82 -17.52 7.98
N LYS A 32 4.52 -17.51 7.68
CA LYS A 32 3.81 -18.75 7.35
C LYS A 32 4.38 -19.40 6.10
N PRO A 33 4.50 -20.74 6.07
CA PRO A 33 4.82 -21.47 4.85
C PRO A 33 3.90 -21.05 3.69
N GLY A 34 4.47 -20.88 2.49
CA GLY A 34 3.73 -20.43 1.30
C GLY A 34 3.64 -18.91 1.12
N THR A 35 3.65 -18.11 2.20
CA THR A 35 3.52 -16.63 2.09
C THR A 35 4.65 -16.00 1.26
N LEU A 36 5.89 -16.50 1.38
CA LEU A 36 7.02 -15.97 0.60
C LEU A 36 6.89 -16.29 -0.90
N ARG A 37 6.39 -17.48 -1.24
CA ARG A 37 6.10 -17.86 -2.63
C ARG A 37 5.03 -16.96 -3.23
N ASP A 38 3.95 -16.73 -2.48
CA ASP A 38 2.84 -15.89 -2.93
C ASP A 38 3.25 -14.41 -3.02
N GLY A 39 4.08 -13.93 -2.10
CA GLY A 39 4.72 -12.61 -2.18
C GLY A 39 5.58 -12.44 -3.43
N ALA A 40 6.39 -13.45 -3.79
CA ALA A 40 7.17 -13.42 -5.03
C ALA A 40 6.30 -13.46 -6.30
N LEU A 41 5.19 -14.20 -6.28
CA LEU A 41 4.19 -14.20 -7.35
C LEU A 41 3.51 -12.82 -7.50
N ALA A 42 3.16 -12.20 -6.36
CA ALA A 42 2.60 -10.86 -6.29
C ALA A 42 3.55 -9.81 -6.85
N GLN A 43 4.83 -9.84 -6.45
CA GLN A 43 5.87 -8.95 -6.98
C GLN A 43 6.00 -9.08 -8.50
N ARG A 44 6.05 -10.31 -9.04
CA ARG A 44 6.08 -10.53 -10.50
C ARG A 44 4.85 -10.02 -11.22
N LEU A 45 3.65 -10.18 -10.63
CA LEU A 45 2.43 -9.62 -11.20
C LEU A 45 2.52 -8.10 -11.31
N LEU A 46 2.92 -7.42 -10.22
CA LEU A 46 3.05 -5.97 -10.20
C LEU A 46 4.11 -5.46 -11.18
N ALA A 47 5.23 -6.18 -11.33
CA ALA A 47 6.23 -5.86 -12.34
C ALA A 47 5.66 -5.95 -13.77
N ARG A 48 4.95 -7.03 -14.11
CA ARG A 48 4.30 -7.18 -15.43
C ARG A 48 3.21 -6.14 -15.72
N ILE A 49 2.55 -5.64 -14.67
CA ILE A 49 1.61 -4.52 -14.80
C ILE A 49 2.39 -3.23 -15.04
N LEU A 50 3.44 -2.96 -14.27
CA LEU A 50 4.25 -1.75 -14.40
C LEU A 50 4.90 -1.63 -15.79
N ASP A 51 5.31 -2.75 -16.39
CA ASP A 51 5.83 -2.80 -17.77
C ASP A 51 4.80 -2.36 -18.81
N ARG A 52 3.49 -2.49 -18.52
CA ARG A 52 2.39 -2.03 -19.37
C ARG A 52 1.95 -0.59 -19.08
N GLU A 53 2.55 0.06 -18.09
CA GLU A 53 2.21 1.43 -17.66
C GLU A 53 3.40 2.39 -17.78
N PRO A 54 3.75 2.85 -19.01
CA PRO A 54 4.93 3.69 -19.25
C PRO A 54 4.98 4.97 -18.40
N ALA A 55 3.82 5.57 -18.10
CA ALA A 55 3.73 6.79 -17.28
C ALA A 55 4.09 6.57 -15.80
N LEU A 56 4.04 5.31 -15.32
CA LEU A 56 4.37 4.92 -13.96
C LEU A 56 5.71 4.20 -13.87
N ARG A 57 6.20 3.66 -14.99
CA ARG A 57 7.51 3.00 -15.09
C ARG A 57 8.61 3.99 -14.69
N GLY A 58 9.48 3.55 -13.77
CA GLY A 58 10.53 4.39 -13.20
C GLY A 58 10.07 5.34 -12.09
N ARG A 59 8.77 5.58 -11.92
CA ARG A 59 8.21 6.32 -10.77
C ARG A 59 7.75 5.40 -9.65
N VAL A 60 7.13 4.27 -9.97
CA VAL A 60 6.86 3.22 -9.00
C VAL A 60 8.02 2.24 -8.98
N LEU A 61 8.57 1.98 -7.79
CA LEU A 61 9.70 1.08 -7.58
C LEU A 61 9.20 -0.15 -6.81
N LEU A 62 9.54 -1.33 -7.33
CA LEU A 62 9.21 -2.61 -6.71
C LEU A 62 10.53 -3.29 -6.34
N PRO A 63 10.81 -3.56 -5.05
CA PRO A 63 11.98 -4.34 -4.71
C PRO A 63 11.82 -5.79 -5.17
N ASP A 64 12.95 -6.42 -5.47
CA ASP A 64 13.01 -7.87 -5.68
C ASP A 64 12.87 -8.57 -4.32
N GLU A 65 11.82 -9.39 -4.19
CA GLU A 65 11.53 -10.23 -3.02
C GLU A 65 11.52 -11.72 -3.39
N SER A 66 12.04 -12.07 -4.58
CA SER A 66 11.99 -13.43 -5.13
C SER A 66 12.99 -14.40 -4.50
N THR A 67 13.98 -13.89 -3.75
CA THR A 67 14.98 -14.70 -3.07
C THR A 67 14.54 -15.00 -1.64
N TYR A 68 14.11 -16.23 -1.39
CA TYR A 68 13.65 -16.66 -0.07
C TYR A 68 13.91 -18.16 0.17
N GLY A 69 13.83 -18.57 1.43
CA GLY A 69 13.90 -19.98 1.84
C GLY A 69 13.02 -20.25 3.06
N HIS A 70 12.56 -21.49 3.20
CA HIS A 70 11.87 -21.96 4.40
C HIS A 70 12.04 -23.47 4.60
N ALA A 71 11.87 -23.96 5.83
CA ALA A 71 11.99 -25.38 6.19
C ALA A 71 10.63 -25.98 6.62
N GLY A 72 9.53 -25.47 6.06
CA GLY A 72 8.16 -25.91 6.40
C GLY A 72 7.61 -25.40 7.75
N ASP A 73 8.42 -24.73 8.56
CA ASP A 73 8.01 -24.14 9.84
C ASP A 73 7.94 -22.60 9.78
N GLU A 74 7.00 -21.99 10.50
CA GLU A 74 6.76 -20.54 10.46
C GLU A 74 7.88 -19.68 11.09
N TYR A 75 8.78 -20.31 11.84
CA TYR A 75 9.98 -19.71 12.44
C TYR A 75 11.28 -20.10 11.74
N LEU A 76 11.22 -20.96 10.72
CA LEU A 76 12.37 -21.38 9.93
C LEU A 76 12.21 -20.91 8.49
N GLY A 77 12.28 -19.59 8.28
CA GLY A 77 12.22 -18.98 6.96
C GLY A 77 12.96 -17.65 6.89
N TRP A 78 13.25 -17.20 5.69
CA TRP A 78 13.92 -15.94 5.44
C TRP A 78 13.58 -15.42 4.03
N MET A 79 13.65 -14.11 3.84
CA MET A 79 13.52 -13.47 2.53
C MET A 79 14.56 -12.36 2.42
N VAL A 80 15.28 -12.35 1.31
CA VAL A 80 16.13 -11.23 0.92
C VAL A 80 15.31 -10.31 0.01
N ARG A 81 15.25 -9.05 0.40
CA ARG A 81 14.65 -7.97 -0.38
C ARG A 81 15.77 -7.08 -0.92
N ARG A 82 15.77 -6.83 -2.23
CA ARG A 82 16.72 -5.91 -2.88
C ARG A 82 15.99 -4.75 -3.49
N TYR A 83 16.37 -3.53 -3.13
CA TYR A 83 15.77 -2.34 -3.74
C TYR A 83 16.32 -2.16 -5.15
N PRO A 84 15.52 -1.59 -6.08
CA PRO A 84 16.05 -1.12 -7.35
C PRO A 84 17.14 -0.07 -7.12
N GLU A 85 18.02 0.11 -8.11
CA GLU A 85 19.01 1.17 -8.05
C GLU A 85 18.34 2.54 -7.94
N VAL A 86 18.86 3.35 -7.03
CA VAL A 86 18.48 4.73 -6.81
C VAL A 86 19.74 5.60 -6.87
N PRO A 87 19.64 6.89 -7.22
CA PRO A 87 20.78 7.79 -7.17
C PRO A 87 21.49 7.76 -5.82
N ALA A 88 22.79 8.03 -5.82
CA ALA A 88 23.61 7.97 -4.61
C ALA A 88 23.19 8.98 -3.54
N ASP A 89 22.58 10.11 -3.94
CA ASP A 89 22.04 11.13 -3.04
C ASP A 89 20.60 10.86 -2.60
N ALA A 90 20.01 9.74 -3.04
CA ALA A 90 18.61 9.46 -2.78
C ALA A 90 18.34 9.12 -1.32
N GLU A 91 17.31 9.75 -0.76
CA GLU A 91 16.76 9.44 0.54
C GLU A 91 15.53 8.55 0.41
N VAL A 92 15.56 7.39 1.04
CA VAL A 92 14.42 6.45 1.08
C VAL A 92 13.75 6.53 2.44
N VAL A 93 12.56 7.12 2.49
CA VAL A 93 11.83 7.36 3.74
C VAL A 93 10.48 6.65 3.72
N THR A 94 10.21 5.81 4.73
CA THR A 94 8.91 5.14 4.86
C THR A 94 7.81 6.17 5.05
N VAL A 95 6.65 5.97 4.41
CA VAL A 95 5.49 6.87 4.56
C VAL A 95 5.06 6.98 6.03
N ALA A 96 5.20 5.89 6.79
CA ALA A 96 4.88 5.87 8.23
C ALA A 96 5.73 6.84 9.07
N ALA A 97 6.88 7.27 8.56
CA ALA A 97 7.76 8.21 9.25
C ALA A 97 7.40 9.68 8.98
N LEU A 98 6.62 9.99 7.95
CA LEU A 98 6.39 11.38 7.50
C LEU A 98 5.75 12.26 8.58
N ALA A 99 4.87 11.68 9.41
CA ALA A 99 4.22 12.37 10.51
C ALA A 99 5.05 12.40 11.81
N ALA A 100 6.20 11.71 11.86
CA ALA A 100 7.02 11.67 13.06
C ALA A 100 7.67 13.03 13.32
N PRO A 101 7.85 13.43 14.60
CA PRO A 101 8.58 14.65 14.94
C PRO A 101 10.00 14.62 14.39
N ALA A 102 10.44 15.75 13.84
CA ALA A 102 11.83 15.94 13.45
C ALA A 102 12.70 16.40 14.64
N PRO A 103 14.01 16.10 14.67
CA PRO A 103 14.90 16.44 15.79
C PRO A 103 14.96 17.93 16.14
N TYR A 104 14.72 18.81 15.17
CA TYR A 104 14.84 20.26 15.31
C TYR A 104 13.50 21.00 15.24
N GLY A 105 12.39 20.28 15.45
CA GLY A 105 11.02 20.80 15.35
C GLY A 105 10.37 20.50 14.00
N GLY A 106 9.04 20.57 13.95
CA GLY A 106 8.27 20.13 12.78
C GLY A 106 8.19 18.59 12.68
N THR A 107 8.04 18.08 11.46
CA THR A 107 7.93 16.65 11.16
C THR A 107 8.97 16.22 10.14
N VAL A 108 9.18 14.92 9.99
CA VAL A 108 10.00 14.38 8.90
C VAL A 108 9.54 14.88 7.53
N LEU A 109 8.23 15.04 7.32
CA LEU A 109 7.70 15.60 6.09
C LEU A 109 8.17 17.05 5.86
N THR A 110 8.15 17.90 6.88
CA THR A 110 8.61 19.29 6.76
C THR A 110 10.11 19.36 6.47
N ASP A 111 10.91 18.52 7.13
CA ASP A 111 12.36 18.44 6.90
C ASP A 111 12.70 17.97 5.49
N LEU A 112 11.93 17.01 4.95
CA LEU A 112 12.10 16.55 3.58
C LEU A 112 11.70 17.63 2.57
N ALA A 113 10.63 18.38 2.83
CA ALA A 113 10.21 19.48 1.97
C ALA A 113 11.29 20.58 1.92
N VAL A 114 11.90 20.94 3.05
CA VAL A 114 13.02 21.90 3.09
C VAL A 114 14.19 21.42 2.23
N ARG A 115 14.59 20.14 2.36
CA ARG A 115 15.76 19.61 1.66
C ARG A 115 15.55 19.34 0.17
N HIS A 116 14.34 18.99 -0.25
CA HIS A 116 14.06 18.50 -1.60
C HIS A 116 13.12 19.39 -2.42
N ARG A 117 12.33 20.26 -1.78
CA ARG A 117 11.28 21.07 -2.42
C ARG A 117 11.26 22.53 -1.94
N GLY A 118 12.38 23.04 -1.43
CA GLY A 118 12.50 24.45 -1.01
C GLY A 118 11.57 24.86 0.13
N GLY A 119 11.11 23.90 0.94
CA GLY A 119 10.19 24.11 2.05
C GLY A 119 8.70 23.92 1.69
N ASP A 120 8.38 23.63 0.43
CA ASP A 120 6.99 23.43 0.00
C ASP A 120 6.46 22.04 0.36
N VAL A 121 5.87 21.94 1.54
CA VAL A 121 5.22 20.73 2.06
C VAL A 121 4.02 20.32 1.20
N ALA A 122 3.26 21.30 0.70
CA ALA A 122 2.07 21.03 -0.09
C ALA A 122 2.46 20.41 -1.43
N ALA A 123 3.50 20.92 -2.11
CA ALA A 123 4.02 20.35 -3.35
C ALA A 123 4.56 18.92 -3.15
N LEU A 124 5.33 18.67 -2.10
CA LEU A 124 5.83 17.33 -1.81
C LEU A 124 4.69 16.33 -1.56
N LEU A 125 3.68 16.74 -0.78
CA LEU A 125 2.53 15.90 -0.52
C LEU A 125 1.68 15.69 -1.78
N ASP A 126 1.56 16.71 -2.62
CA ASP A 126 0.84 16.63 -3.89
C ASP A 126 1.47 15.60 -4.85
N GLU A 127 2.80 15.63 -4.99
CA GLU A 127 3.57 14.64 -5.76
C GLU A 127 3.33 13.21 -5.23
N TYR A 128 3.37 13.04 -3.90
CA TYR A 128 3.11 11.76 -3.25
C TYR A 128 1.68 11.26 -3.52
N LEU A 129 0.67 12.11 -3.31
CA LEU A 129 -0.73 11.76 -3.49
C LEU A 129 -1.04 11.42 -4.93
N ARG A 130 -0.56 12.22 -5.88
CA ARG A 130 -0.73 11.95 -7.31
C ARG A 130 -0.15 10.58 -7.66
N LEU A 131 1.11 10.30 -7.32
CA LEU A 131 1.73 9.03 -7.68
C LEU A 131 1.08 7.83 -6.96
N LEU A 132 0.73 7.98 -5.68
CA LEU A 132 0.02 6.94 -4.92
C LEU A 132 -1.33 6.59 -5.55
N LEU A 133 -2.13 7.60 -5.88
CA LEU A 133 -3.49 7.42 -6.38
C LEU A 133 -3.48 6.98 -7.85
N ASP A 134 -2.62 7.54 -8.69
CA ASP A 134 -2.44 7.10 -10.08
C ASP A 134 -2.12 5.61 -10.13
N TRP A 135 -1.18 5.14 -9.30
CA TRP A 135 -0.80 3.73 -9.25
C TRP A 135 -1.94 2.83 -8.77
N ASN A 136 -2.54 3.14 -7.61
CA ASN A 136 -3.55 2.26 -7.03
C ASN A 136 -4.89 2.31 -7.79
N VAL A 137 -5.27 3.45 -8.37
CA VAL A 137 -6.45 3.55 -9.24
C VAL A 137 -6.19 2.82 -10.55
N THR A 138 -5.00 2.89 -11.14
CA THR A 138 -4.65 2.10 -12.33
C THR A 138 -4.75 0.59 -12.07
N LEU A 139 -4.17 0.11 -10.96
CA LEU A 139 -4.28 -1.27 -10.51
C LEU A 139 -5.74 -1.71 -10.37
N PHE A 140 -6.56 -0.88 -9.71
CA PHE A 140 -7.97 -1.18 -9.49
C PHE A 140 -8.77 -1.15 -10.80
N ALA A 141 -8.67 -0.06 -11.54
CA ALA A 141 -9.53 0.26 -12.66
C ALA A 141 -9.24 -0.56 -13.90
N ARG A 142 -7.96 -0.90 -14.17
CA ARG A 142 -7.57 -1.67 -15.36
C ARG A 142 -7.32 -3.15 -15.07
N TYR A 143 -6.75 -3.46 -13.91
CA TYR A 143 -6.23 -4.80 -13.63
C TYR A 143 -7.04 -5.59 -12.59
N GLY A 144 -7.98 -4.96 -11.88
CA GLY A 144 -8.71 -5.62 -10.81
C GLY A 144 -7.81 -6.02 -9.64
N VAL A 145 -6.82 -5.19 -9.32
CA VAL A 145 -5.87 -5.42 -8.23
C VAL A 145 -6.03 -4.32 -7.19
N ALA A 146 -6.02 -4.70 -5.91
CA ALA A 146 -5.98 -3.79 -4.77
C ALA A 146 -4.84 -4.20 -3.83
N LEU A 147 -4.02 -3.23 -3.41
CA LEU A 147 -2.87 -3.48 -2.55
C LEU A 147 -3.23 -3.33 -1.07
N GLU A 148 -2.71 -4.24 -0.25
CA GLU A 148 -2.66 -4.08 1.21
C GLU A 148 -1.40 -3.29 1.65
N ALA A 149 -0.91 -2.38 0.81
CA ALA A 149 0.27 -1.56 1.08
C ALA A 149 -0.07 -0.33 1.96
N HIS A 150 -0.04 -0.51 3.28
CA HIS A 150 -0.15 0.58 4.24
C HIS A 150 1.17 1.36 4.38
N GLN A 151 1.19 2.40 5.22
CA GLN A 151 2.31 3.35 5.34
C GLN A 151 3.71 2.72 5.65
N GLN A 152 3.77 1.50 6.19
CA GLN A 152 5.05 0.80 6.46
C GLN A 152 5.59 0.07 5.21
N ASN A 153 4.67 -0.30 4.31
CA ASN A 153 4.95 -1.00 3.06
C ASN A 153 5.25 -0.02 1.92
N LEU A 154 5.02 1.26 2.15
CA LEU A 154 5.30 2.36 1.24
C LEU A 154 6.49 3.18 1.72
N ALA A 155 7.36 3.57 0.79
CA ALA A 155 8.39 4.57 1.01
C ALA A 155 8.45 5.53 -0.16
N ILE A 156 8.77 6.79 0.12
CA ILE A 156 9.11 7.77 -0.91
C ILE A 156 10.63 7.75 -1.10
N VAL A 157 11.05 7.93 -2.35
CA VAL A 157 12.45 8.08 -2.73
C VAL A 157 12.62 9.48 -3.32
N LEU A 158 13.49 10.27 -2.69
CA LEU A 158 13.71 11.67 -3.02
C LEU A 158 15.19 11.88 -3.36
N SER A 159 15.44 12.54 -4.48
CA SER A 159 16.77 12.98 -4.93
C SER A 159 16.70 14.42 -5.38
N ARG A 160 17.86 15.09 -5.40
CA ARG A 160 17.93 16.48 -5.87
C ARG A 160 17.58 16.56 -7.36
N GLY A 161 16.62 17.43 -7.69
CA GLY A 161 16.20 17.67 -9.07
C GLY A 161 15.40 16.54 -9.72
N GLU A 162 15.15 15.44 -9.01
CA GLU A 162 14.42 14.28 -9.53
C GLU A 162 12.96 14.27 -9.01
N PRO A 163 12.01 13.79 -9.83
CA PRO A 163 10.64 13.58 -9.37
C PRO A 163 10.59 12.54 -8.24
N LEU A 164 9.63 12.70 -7.33
CA LEU A 164 9.38 11.71 -6.29
C LEU A 164 9.09 10.34 -6.92
N ARG A 165 9.70 9.29 -6.36
CA ARG A 165 9.39 7.89 -6.69
C ARG A 165 8.76 7.18 -5.49
N LEU A 166 7.84 6.26 -5.75
CA LEU A 166 7.11 5.50 -4.75
C LEU A 166 7.60 4.06 -4.74
N LEU A 167 8.25 3.64 -3.66
CA LEU A 167 8.68 2.27 -3.45
C LEU A 167 7.60 1.49 -2.70
N VAL A 168 7.14 0.37 -3.28
CA VAL A 168 6.02 -0.45 -2.78
C VAL A 168 6.50 -1.86 -2.49
N ARG A 169 6.34 -2.35 -1.25
CA ARG A 169 6.96 -3.59 -0.75
C ARG A 169 5.95 -4.43 0.06
N ASP A 170 6.31 -5.66 0.41
CA ASP A 170 5.45 -6.56 1.22
C ASP A 170 4.04 -6.72 0.60
N ASN A 171 3.99 -7.22 -0.64
CA ASN A 171 2.76 -7.35 -1.43
C ASN A 171 2.07 -8.72 -1.27
N ASP A 172 2.43 -9.48 -0.23
CA ASP A 172 1.89 -10.80 0.10
C ASP A 172 0.42 -10.77 0.57
N GLY A 173 -0.12 -9.58 0.82
CA GLY A 173 -1.53 -9.35 1.12
C GLY A 173 -2.38 -8.81 -0.04
N LEU A 174 -1.83 -8.67 -1.26
CA LEU A 174 -2.62 -8.10 -2.36
C LEU A 174 -3.87 -8.94 -2.67
N LEU A 175 -4.90 -8.26 -3.17
CA LEU A 175 -6.14 -8.87 -3.62
C LEU A 175 -6.27 -8.65 -5.13
N ALA A 176 -6.50 -9.72 -5.89
CA ALA A 176 -6.59 -9.69 -7.34
C ALA A 176 -7.85 -10.38 -7.85
N ASP A 177 -8.38 -9.89 -8.97
CA ASP A 177 -9.41 -10.55 -9.76
C ASP A 177 -8.80 -11.31 -10.95
N PRO A 178 -8.76 -12.66 -10.89
CA PRO A 178 -8.20 -13.46 -11.98
C PRO A 178 -8.88 -13.25 -13.33
N GLY A 179 -10.19 -12.98 -13.34
CA GLY A 179 -10.94 -12.71 -14.57
C GLY A 179 -10.52 -11.39 -15.20
N ARG A 180 -10.34 -10.35 -14.38
CA ARG A 180 -9.90 -9.03 -14.85
C ARG A 180 -8.44 -9.01 -15.28
N LEU A 181 -7.56 -9.74 -14.60
CA LEU A 181 -6.18 -9.94 -15.06
C LEU A 181 -6.16 -10.58 -16.45
N ARG A 182 -6.93 -11.65 -16.67
CA ARG A 182 -7.03 -12.30 -17.98
C ARG A 182 -7.59 -11.37 -19.06
N ALA A 183 -8.62 -10.60 -18.75
CA ALA A 183 -9.17 -9.60 -19.66
C ALA A 183 -8.14 -8.51 -20.03
N ALA A 184 -7.23 -8.18 -19.11
CA ALA A 184 -6.10 -7.27 -19.34
C ALA A 184 -4.88 -7.94 -20.01
N GLY A 185 -5.00 -9.20 -20.45
CA GLY A 185 -3.93 -9.94 -21.11
C GLY A 185 -2.80 -10.37 -20.18
N LEU A 186 -3.11 -10.60 -18.90
CA LEU A 186 -2.17 -11.07 -17.87
C LEU A 186 -2.63 -12.40 -17.27
N ASP A 187 -1.68 -13.31 -17.06
CA ASP A 187 -1.98 -14.53 -16.31
C ASP A 187 -2.20 -14.22 -14.84
N ALA A 188 -3.30 -14.73 -14.29
CA ALA A 188 -3.54 -14.71 -12.86
C ALA A 188 -2.50 -15.60 -12.15
N PRO A 189 -1.75 -15.10 -11.16
CA PRO A 189 -0.81 -15.92 -10.42
C PRO A 189 -1.52 -17.06 -9.68
N ALA A 190 -0.90 -18.24 -9.66
CA ALA A 190 -1.37 -19.38 -8.88
C ALA A 190 -0.98 -19.21 -7.40
N PHE A 191 -1.61 -18.25 -6.73
CA PHE A 191 -1.45 -18.03 -5.28
C PHE A 191 -1.88 -19.29 -4.51
N GLY A 192 -1.08 -19.68 -3.51
CA GLY A 192 -1.44 -20.74 -2.57
C GLY A 192 -2.52 -20.28 -1.59
N ASP A 193 -2.50 -19.01 -1.20
CA ASP A 193 -3.55 -18.39 -0.39
C ASP A 193 -4.74 -17.93 -1.24
N ALA A 194 -5.84 -18.67 -1.17
CA ALA A 194 -7.09 -18.34 -1.87
C ALA A 194 -7.64 -16.95 -1.48
N ARG A 195 -7.24 -16.37 -0.33
CA ARG A 195 -7.68 -15.04 0.13
C ARG A 195 -7.03 -13.88 -0.62
N MET A 196 -6.08 -14.16 -1.51
CA MET A 196 -5.47 -13.19 -2.43
C MET A 196 -6.25 -13.07 -3.75
N CYS A 197 -7.27 -13.92 -3.95
CA CYS A 197 -8.13 -13.88 -5.13
C CYS A 197 -9.57 -13.53 -4.74
N THR A 198 -10.22 -12.69 -5.55
CA THR A 198 -11.66 -12.41 -5.45
C THR A 198 -12.24 -12.09 -6.82
N GLN A 199 -13.50 -12.39 -7.06
CA GLN A 199 -14.25 -11.85 -8.20
C GLN A 199 -15.27 -10.79 -7.76
N ASP A 200 -15.32 -10.49 -6.46
CA ASP A 200 -16.16 -9.44 -5.92
C ASP A 200 -15.45 -8.09 -6.03
N PRO A 201 -15.92 -7.18 -6.91
CA PRO A 201 -15.31 -5.87 -7.07
C PRO A 201 -15.56 -4.96 -5.85
N HIS A 202 -16.53 -5.27 -4.98
CA HIS A 202 -16.73 -4.56 -3.72
C HIS A 202 -15.67 -4.91 -2.68
N ALA A 203 -15.24 -6.17 -2.61
CA ALA A 203 -14.12 -6.57 -1.76
C ALA A 203 -12.81 -5.86 -2.16
N LEU A 204 -12.54 -5.73 -3.47
CA LEU A 204 -11.42 -4.91 -3.95
C LEU A 204 -11.57 -3.44 -3.52
N ALA A 205 -12.79 -2.88 -3.63
CA ALA A 205 -13.04 -1.49 -3.27
C ALA A 205 -12.87 -1.27 -1.76
N ASP A 206 -13.22 -2.25 -0.94
CA ASP A 206 -13.03 -2.18 0.51
C ASP A 206 -11.54 -2.19 0.88
N VAL A 207 -10.71 -2.99 0.21
CA VAL A 207 -9.25 -2.92 0.36
C VAL A 207 -8.73 -1.55 -0.06
N PHE A 208 -9.15 -1.02 -1.21
CA PHE A 208 -8.74 0.31 -1.67
C PHE A 208 -9.11 1.39 -0.66
N VAL A 209 -10.38 1.45 -0.23
CA VAL A 209 -10.87 2.47 0.70
C VAL A 209 -10.13 2.38 2.03
N THR A 210 -9.99 1.18 2.57
CA THR A 210 -9.41 1.03 3.91
C THR A 210 -7.90 1.15 3.95
N ILE A 211 -7.19 0.75 2.90
CA ILE A 211 -5.72 0.76 2.90
C ILE A 211 -5.19 1.97 2.15
N THR A 212 -5.55 2.12 0.87
CA THR A 212 -5.03 3.20 0.03
C THR A 212 -5.58 4.55 0.49
N LEU A 213 -6.91 4.66 0.59
CA LEU A 213 -7.54 5.94 0.89
C LEU A 213 -7.36 6.33 2.36
N HIS A 214 -7.75 5.49 3.33
CA HIS A 214 -7.65 5.85 4.74
C HIS A 214 -6.21 5.88 5.26
N LEU A 215 -5.48 4.77 5.11
CA LEU A 215 -4.19 4.61 5.78
C LEU A 215 -3.03 5.24 4.99
N ALA A 216 -2.95 5.03 3.68
CA ALA A 216 -1.84 5.52 2.89
C ALA A 216 -1.98 7.00 2.48
N ALA A 217 -3.20 7.49 2.25
CA ALA A 217 -3.44 8.87 1.82
C ALA A 217 -3.96 9.79 2.94
N ALA A 218 -5.19 9.58 3.41
CA ALA A 218 -5.87 10.51 4.33
C ALA A 218 -5.12 10.70 5.65
N ALA A 219 -4.58 9.64 6.25
CA ALA A 219 -3.80 9.75 7.46
C ALA A 219 -2.56 10.66 7.28
N VAL A 220 -1.92 10.65 6.11
CA VAL A 220 -0.77 11.53 5.81
C VAL A 220 -1.24 12.98 5.60
N VAL A 221 -2.33 13.17 4.86
CA VAL A 221 -2.92 14.49 4.60
C VAL A 221 -3.32 15.19 5.90
N PHE A 222 -4.02 14.49 6.78
CA PHE A 222 -4.44 15.03 8.06
C PHE A 222 -3.27 15.24 9.02
N ALA A 223 -2.27 14.37 9.02
CA ALA A 223 -1.05 14.58 9.81
C ALA A 223 -0.25 15.81 9.34
N ALA A 224 -0.32 16.15 8.05
CA ALA A 224 0.25 17.38 7.51
C ALA A 224 -0.60 18.64 7.77
N GLY A 225 -1.75 18.50 8.44
CA GLY A 225 -2.67 19.62 8.72
C GLY A 225 -3.44 20.12 7.50
N LEU A 226 -3.45 19.38 6.39
CA LEU A 226 -4.18 19.77 5.18
C LEU A 226 -5.63 19.26 5.21
N GLY A 227 -6.50 20.01 4.53
CA GLY A 227 -7.91 19.64 4.37
C GLY A 227 -8.11 18.48 3.38
N PRO A 228 -9.25 17.76 3.49
CA PRO A 228 -9.55 16.61 2.62
C PRO A 228 -9.75 16.99 1.14
N ALA A 229 -9.87 18.28 0.81
CA ALA A 229 -10.04 18.76 -0.56
C ALA A 229 -8.89 18.33 -1.49
N VAL A 230 -7.64 18.40 -1.03
CA VAL A 230 -6.47 18.00 -1.84
C VAL A 230 -6.54 16.53 -2.20
N LEU A 231 -6.88 15.68 -1.24
CA LEU A 231 -7.08 14.24 -1.46
C LEU A 231 -8.26 13.96 -2.39
N ARG A 232 -9.37 14.65 -2.19
CA ARG A 232 -10.57 14.55 -3.04
C ARG A 232 -10.24 14.87 -4.49
N ASP A 233 -9.53 15.97 -4.72
CA ASP A 233 -9.20 16.43 -6.07
C ASP A 233 -8.22 15.48 -6.77
N ARG A 234 -7.19 14.98 -6.07
CA ARG A 234 -6.26 14.00 -6.63
C ARG A 234 -6.90 12.62 -6.89
N LEU A 235 -7.82 12.19 -6.02
CA LEU A 235 -8.58 10.96 -6.27
C LEU A 235 -9.52 11.12 -7.45
N ALA A 236 -10.19 12.27 -7.60
CA ALA A 236 -11.04 12.56 -8.75
C ALA A 236 -10.23 12.56 -10.06
N GLU A 237 -9.08 13.24 -10.10
CA GLU A 237 -8.18 13.27 -11.26
C GLU A 237 -7.75 11.85 -11.68
N ALA A 238 -7.30 11.03 -10.71
CA ALA A 238 -6.88 9.66 -10.98
C ALA A 238 -8.05 8.79 -11.49
N LEU A 239 -9.27 8.97 -10.96
CA LEU A 239 -10.46 8.23 -11.41
C LEU A 239 -10.92 8.68 -12.81
N ASP A 240 -10.85 9.98 -13.10
CA ASP A 240 -11.30 10.55 -14.37
C ASP A 240 -10.40 10.10 -15.53
N ALA A 241 -9.10 9.91 -15.28
CA ALA A 241 -8.18 9.30 -16.24
C ALA A 241 -8.61 7.87 -16.68
N HIS A 242 -9.43 7.18 -15.88
CA HIS A 242 -9.99 5.86 -16.17
C HIS A 242 -11.52 5.88 -16.31
N GLY A 243 -12.14 7.04 -16.60
CA GLY A 243 -13.60 7.21 -16.56
C GLY A 243 -14.40 6.28 -17.49
N GLY A 244 -13.78 5.73 -18.53
CA GLY A 244 -14.36 4.71 -19.41
C GLY A 244 -14.49 3.32 -18.77
N GLU A 245 -13.74 3.04 -17.70
CA GLU A 245 -13.73 1.74 -17.04
C GLU A 245 -14.91 1.61 -16.06
N PRO A 246 -15.74 0.56 -16.16
CA PRO A 246 -16.79 0.28 -15.17
C PRO A 246 -16.26 0.22 -13.73
N ALA A 247 -15.04 -0.29 -13.56
CA ALA A 247 -14.38 -0.36 -12.26
C ALA A 247 -14.05 1.03 -11.70
N ALA A 248 -13.60 1.99 -12.51
CA ALA A 248 -13.36 3.36 -12.03
C ALA A 248 -14.65 4.01 -11.54
N ARG A 249 -15.76 3.83 -12.28
CA ARG A 249 -17.09 4.31 -11.85
C ARG A 249 -17.54 3.70 -10.53
N LEU A 250 -17.34 2.39 -10.37
CA LEU A 250 -17.61 1.72 -9.08
C LEU A 250 -16.76 2.31 -7.96
N LEU A 251 -15.46 2.50 -8.19
CA LEU A 251 -14.56 3.02 -7.16
C LEU A 251 -14.93 4.44 -6.78
N ARG A 252 -15.29 5.29 -7.74
CA ARG A 252 -15.84 6.63 -7.51
C ARG A 252 -17.09 6.58 -6.62
N ALA A 253 -18.04 5.71 -6.93
CA ALA A 253 -19.25 5.51 -6.12
C ALA A 253 -18.96 5.03 -4.70
N ARG A 254 -17.89 4.26 -4.50
CA ARG A 254 -17.43 3.74 -3.20
C ARG A 254 -16.52 4.69 -2.43
N THR A 255 -16.10 5.81 -3.04
CA THR A 255 -15.19 6.78 -2.45
C THR A 255 -15.79 8.17 -2.44
N LEU A 256 -15.69 8.93 -3.54
CA LEU A 256 -16.11 10.33 -3.64
C LEU A 256 -17.60 10.52 -3.39
N ASP A 257 -18.44 9.65 -3.97
CA ASP A 257 -19.89 9.82 -3.95
C ASP A 257 -20.56 9.05 -2.81
N ALA A 258 -19.81 8.21 -2.10
CA ALA A 258 -20.35 7.37 -1.03
C ALA A 258 -20.93 8.22 0.11
N ALA A 259 -22.12 7.88 0.60
CA ALA A 259 -22.67 8.55 1.78
C ALA A 259 -21.78 8.36 3.02
N ARG A 260 -21.16 7.18 3.13
CA ARG A 260 -20.26 6.77 4.21
C ARG A 260 -19.12 5.94 3.63
N LEU A 261 -17.92 6.06 4.19
CA LEU A 261 -16.77 5.25 3.78
C LEU A 261 -16.69 4.00 4.65
N VAL A 262 -16.36 2.86 4.05
CA VAL A 262 -16.07 1.63 4.79
C VAL A 262 -14.80 1.83 5.63
N GLY A 263 -14.80 1.28 6.83
CA GLY A 263 -13.68 1.27 7.76
C GLY A 263 -13.25 -0.15 8.10
N LYS A 264 -12.05 -0.25 8.68
CA LYS A 264 -11.44 -1.49 9.14
C LYS A 264 -11.40 -1.49 10.66
N SER A 265 -12.14 -2.40 11.30
CA SER A 265 -12.30 -2.40 12.77
C SER A 265 -11.16 -3.15 13.46
N MET A 266 -9.93 -2.64 13.31
CA MET A 266 -8.71 -3.28 13.80
C MET A 266 -8.72 -3.51 15.32
N VAL A 267 -9.24 -2.56 16.11
CA VAL A 267 -9.34 -2.68 17.57
C VAL A 267 -10.34 -3.79 17.93
N THR A 268 -11.56 -3.73 17.40
CA THR A 268 -12.61 -4.73 17.68
C THR A 268 -12.16 -6.15 17.33
N ALA A 269 -11.56 -6.34 16.16
CA ALA A 269 -11.11 -7.64 15.70
C ALA A 269 -9.83 -8.13 16.42
N GLY A 270 -8.97 -7.19 16.83
CA GLY A 270 -7.68 -7.48 17.48
C GLY A 270 -7.76 -7.69 19.00
N THR A 271 -8.74 -7.10 19.69
CA THR A 271 -8.77 -7.07 21.16
C THR A 271 -10.11 -7.42 21.82
N LEU A 272 -11.27 -7.29 21.17
CA LEU A 272 -12.58 -7.29 21.88
C LEU A 272 -13.55 -8.42 21.52
N VAL A 273 -13.43 -9.13 20.39
CA VAL A 273 -14.45 -10.11 19.96
C VAL A 273 -13.85 -11.50 19.62
N PRO A 274 -14.42 -12.61 20.14
CA PRO A 274 -14.10 -13.98 19.70
C PRO A 274 -14.49 -14.24 18.23
N LYS A 275 -13.76 -15.15 17.54
CA LYS A 275 -13.98 -15.48 16.12
C LYS A 275 -15.41 -15.94 15.81
N GLU A 276 -16.07 -16.60 16.76
CA GLU A 276 -17.41 -17.16 16.58
C GLU A 276 -18.49 -16.09 16.34
N ARG A 277 -18.25 -14.82 16.71
CA ARG A 277 -19.24 -13.73 16.57
C ARG A 277 -18.99 -12.77 15.42
N THR A 278 -17.82 -12.79 14.78
CA THR A 278 -17.48 -11.87 13.68
C THR A 278 -17.56 -12.50 12.30
N GLY A 279 -17.58 -13.84 12.20
CA GLY A 279 -17.56 -14.56 10.92
C GLY A 279 -16.27 -14.38 10.09
N ALA A 280 -15.31 -13.58 10.56
CA ALA A 280 -14.11 -13.23 9.81
C ALA A 280 -13.03 -14.30 9.92
N ARG A 281 -12.64 -14.87 8.78
CA ARG A 281 -11.51 -15.82 8.67
C ARG A 281 -10.15 -15.16 8.95
N ASP A 282 -10.07 -13.82 8.84
CA ASP A 282 -8.89 -13.01 9.15
C ASP A 282 -9.28 -11.76 9.94
N VAL A 283 -8.67 -11.58 11.12
CA VAL A 283 -8.82 -10.39 11.99
C VAL A 283 -8.41 -9.11 11.25
N ASN A 284 -7.45 -9.21 10.35
CA ASN A 284 -6.99 -8.11 9.50
C ASN A 284 -7.88 -7.90 8.27
N LYS A 285 -9.01 -8.58 8.10
CA LYS A 285 -9.93 -8.37 6.96
C LYS A 285 -11.38 -8.17 7.40
N PHE A 286 -11.60 -7.66 8.62
CA PHE A 286 -12.93 -7.28 9.07
C PHE A 286 -13.31 -5.89 8.51
N TYR A 287 -14.02 -5.93 7.39
CA TYR A 287 -14.63 -4.78 6.71
C TYR A 287 -16.13 -4.79 7.01
N GLY A 288 -16.73 -3.63 7.32
CA GLY A 288 -18.18 -3.57 7.55
C GLY A 288 -18.69 -2.47 8.47
N ILE A 289 -17.82 -1.79 9.23
CA ILE A 289 -18.21 -0.56 9.93
C ILE A 289 -18.03 0.61 8.98
N THR A 290 -19.00 1.52 8.91
CA THR A 290 -18.91 2.70 8.04
C THR A 290 -18.75 3.98 8.86
N GLY A 291 -17.92 4.91 8.39
CA GLY A 291 -17.69 6.23 8.97
C GLY A 291 -18.17 7.36 8.07
N PRO A 292 -18.20 8.62 8.56
CA PRO A 292 -18.46 9.79 7.71
C PRO A 292 -17.52 9.82 6.50
N ASN A 293 -18.06 10.22 5.34
CA ASN A 293 -17.22 10.46 4.19
C ASN A 293 -16.61 11.86 4.24
N TYR A 294 -15.36 11.94 4.68
CA TYR A 294 -14.61 13.21 4.76
C TYR A 294 -14.26 13.81 3.40
N LEU A 295 -14.50 13.10 2.29
CA LEU A 295 -14.33 13.62 0.93
C LEU A 295 -15.57 14.33 0.39
N ARG A 296 -16.72 14.24 1.07
CA ARG A 296 -17.90 15.00 0.65
C ARG A 296 -17.68 16.48 0.95
N ARG A 297 -18.03 17.34 -0.01
CA ARG A 297 -18.12 18.77 0.24
C ARG A 297 -19.22 18.99 1.27
N SER A 298 -18.91 19.72 2.34
CA SER A 298 -19.93 20.27 3.24
C SER A 298 -20.84 21.14 2.38
N SER A 299 -22.11 20.75 2.26
CA SER A 299 -23.17 21.59 1.72
C SER A 299 -23.38 22.81 2.59
#